data_AF-A0A8J2VZQ8-F1
#
_entry.id   AF-A0A8J2VZQ8-F1
#
_cell.length_a   1.000
_cell.length_b   1.000
_cell.length_c   1.000
_cell.angle_alpha   90.00
_cell.angle_beta   90.00
_cell.angle_gamma   90.00
#
_symmetry.space_group_name_H-M   'P 1'
#
loop_
_entity.id
_entity.type
_entity.pdbx_description
1 polymer ?
#
loop_
_entity_poly.entity_id
_entity_poly.type
_entity_poly.pdbx_seq_one_letter_code
_entity_poly.pdbx_strand_id
1 'polypeptide(L)'
;METTIQKQIIDFFSVYEEFYNTSKTCLKICQNCAISINKFIQRCRNIKEAQVAGSPLEEFRGLQSKLLSSLHNLISEDIQEIKHQRTVIEEAFENLCLKHKVLLGNCRGIELSPDLPLIKGTCLQPPLEDILELAGHSISFGAEICEQINTALAVLSLRGLNTDNFSKSNIIMDLLGSILNSMQKPPSTSEAEKKAMKKHKEALERKQKEEKSILSKFCKRIEEKISDFIKDGNKPYLQFDPMDQMYRSVIRDVATTAGAQVYSFGQEGVDRYCVVYLKDKGPSEDELEVRRSGGIWDEEKAIEMAQRRTEMEKEAALDNERSRKRKHDKEQLSGTFYKQKYAHLIGEDAAINAAQKTNMNKTYGEVPSENKKDLRSIEQTMADIKAKKVKKAETEKLLEGI
;
A
#
# COMPACT_ATOMS: atom_id res chain seq x y z
N MET A 1 29.60 30.77 15.67
CA MET A 1 29.50 29.30 15.63
C MET A 1 28.08 28.90 15.26
N GLU A 2 27.06 29.38 15.99
CA GLU A 2 25.64 29.12 15.71
C GLU A 2 25.18 29.50 14.30
N THR A 3 25.55 30.68 13.79
CA THR A 3 25.16 31.13 12.44
C THR A 3 25.73 30.22 11.33
N THR A 4 26.90 29.64 11.56
CA THR A 4 27.52 28.69 10.64
C THR A 4 26.78 27.36 10.64
N ILE A 5 26.41 26.85 11.82
CA ILE A 5 25.68 25.59 11.98
C ILE A 5 24.27 25.73 11.41
N GLN A 6 23.57 26.82 11.70
CA GLN A 6 22.24 27.08 11.15
C GLN A 6 22.28 27.12 9.62
N LYS A 7 23.29 27.76 9.02
CA LYS A 7 23.47 27.76 7.57
C LYS A 7 23.72 26.35 7.02
N GLN A 8 24.47 25.51 7.72
CA GLN A 8 24.74 24.13 7.31
C GLN A 8 23.53 23.21 7.45
N ILE A 9 22.70 23.41 8.47
CA ILE A 9 21.42 22.71 8.63
C ILE A 9 20.51 23.06 7.44
N ILE A 10 20.37 24.35 7.12
CA ILE A 10 19.55 24.79 5.98
C ILE A 10 20.09 24.21 4.66
N ASP A 11 21.41 24.27 4.45
CA ASP A 11 22.07 23.69 3.28
C ASP A 11 21.85 22.17 3.18
N PHE A 12 21.97 21.44 4.29
CA PHE A 12 21.70 20.01 4.34
C PHE A 12 20.25 19.68 3.96
N PHE A 13 19.26 20.35 4.57
CA PHE A 13 17.85 20.07 4.27
C PHE A 13 17.44 20.51 2.87
N SER A 14 18.05 21.56 2.31
CA SER A 14 17.88 21.92 0.91
C SER A 14 18.37 20.80 -0.03
N VAL A 15 19.53 20.20 0.26
CA VAL A 15 20.07 19.08 -0.51
C VAL A 15 19.24 17.81 -0.29
N TYR A 16 18.70 17.61 0.91
CA TYR A 16 17.78 16.51 1.19
C TYR A 16 16.49 16.62 0.39
N GLU A 17 15.89 17.81 0.28
CA GLU A 17 14.71 18.06 -0.54
C GLU A 17 14.99 17.78 -2.03
N GLU A 18 16.15 18.21 -2.53
CA GLU A 18 16.60 17.91 -3.89
C GLU A 18 16.76 16.39 -4.10
N PHE A 19 17.45 15.70 -3.18
CA PHE A 19 17.60 14.24 -3.19
C PHE A 19 16.24 13.53 -3.20
N TYR A 20 15.30 13.97 -2.36
CA TYR A 20 13.96 13.39 -2.27
C TYR A 20 13.18 13.55 -3.59
N ASN A 21 13.20 14.75 -4.18
CA ASN A 21 12.51 15.03 -5.44
C ASN A 21 13.12 14.27 -6.62
N THR A 22 14.45 14.18 -6.67
CA THR A 22 15.18 13.36 -7.64
C THR A 22 14.82 11.89 -7.48
N SER A 23 14.93 11.35 -6.27
CA SER A 23 14.59 9.96 -5.96
C SER A 23 13.15 9.63 -6.35
N LYS A 24 12.18 10.49 -6.02
CA LYS A 24 10.77 10.31 -6.39
C LYS A 24 10.58 10.23 -7.90
N THR A 25 11.27 11.08 -8.66
CA THR A 25 11.18 11.11 -10.12
C THR A 25 11.80 9.87 -10.73
N CYS A 26 13.02 9.52 -10.32
CA CYS A 26 13.75 8.34 -10.75
C CYS A 26 12.98 7.04 -10.43
N LEU A 27 12.44 6.90 -9.21
CA LEU A 27 11.64 5.74 -8.82
C LEU A 27 10.37 5.59 -9.65
N LYS A 28 9.72 6.70 -10.02
CA LYS A 28 8.56 6.67 -10.92
C LYS A 28 8.93 6.15 -12.32
N ILE A 29 10.09 6.53 -12.85
CA ILE A 29 10.61 6.02 -14.12
C ILE A 29 10.90 4.52 -13.99
N CYS A 30 11.61 4.10 -12.95
CA CYS A 30 11.89 2.69 -12.68
C CYS A 30 10.61 1.85 -12.57
N GLN A 31 9.57 2.37 -11.91
CA GLN A 31 8.28 1.72 -11.79
C GLN A 31 7.61 1.52 -13.17
N ASN A 32 7.66 2.53 -14.04
CA ASN A 32 7.12 2.42 -15.40
C ASN A 32 7.85 1.35 -16.22
N CYS A 33 9.18 1.33 -16.17
CA CYS A 33 10.00 0.29 -16.81
C CYS A 33 9.67 -1.11 -16.25
N ALA A 34 9.53 -1.26 -14.93
CA ALA A 34 9.15 -2.53 -14.32
C ALA A 34 7.76 -3.01 -14.74
N ILE A 35 6.78 -2.10 -14.85
CA ILE A 35 5.44 -2.40 -15.38
C ILE A 35 5.51 -2.86 -16.83
N SER A 36 6.31 -2.16 -17.65
CA SER A 36 6.56 -2.50 -19.06
C SER A 36 7.11 -3.93 -19.18
N ILE A 37 8.20 -4.23 -18.48
CA ILE A 37 8.81 -5.57 -18.43
C ILE A 37 7.81 -6.64 -17.99
N ASN A 38 7.02 -6.39 -16.92
CA ASN A 38 6.03 -7.36 -16.45
C ASN A 38 4.91 -7.61 -17.47
N LYS A 39 4.43 -6.57 -18.18
CA LYS A 39 3.47 -6.73 -19.27
C LYS A 39 4.04 -7.61 -20.39
N PHE A 40 5.32 -7.44 -20.72
CA PHE A 40 5.99 -8.30 -21.71
C PHE A 40 6.11 -9.74 -21.23
N ILE A 41 6.56 -9.98 -20.00
CA ILE A 41 6.65 -11.33 -19.41
C ILE A 41 5.29 -12.03 -19.45
N GLN A 42 4.21 -11.33 -19.09
CA GLN A 42 2.86 -11.91 -19.09
C GLN A 42 2.39 -12.24 -20.51
N ARG A 43 2.66 -11.38 -21.50
CA ARG A 43 2.35 -11.67 -22.91
C ARG A 43 3.11 -12.91 -23.41
N CYS A 44 4.39 -13.05 -23.08
CA CYS A 44 5.18 -14.23 -23.41
C CYS A 44 4.62 -15.51 -22.76
N ARG A 45 4.18 -15.42 -21.50
CA ARG A 45 3.52 -16.54 -20.80
C ARG A 45 2.23 -16.95 -21.50
N ASN A 46 1.37 -16.00 -21.84
CA ASN A 46 0.12 -16.28 -22.55
C ASN A 46 0.37 -16.95 -23.91
N ILE A 47 1.40 -16.54 -24.65
CA ILE A 47 1.79 -17.18 -25.92
C ILE A 47 2.25 -18.61 -25.68
N LYS A 48 3.06 -18.85 -24.64
CA LYS A 48 3.53 -20.20 -24.29
C LYS A 48 2.38 -21.13 -23.88
N GLU A 49 1.43 -20.62 -23.11
CA GLU A 49 0.25 -21.35 -22.63
C GLU A 49 -0.75 -21.64 -23.74
N ALA A 50 -0.85 -20.76 -24.75
CA ALA A 50 -1.73 -20.94 -25.90
C ALA A 50 -1.34 -22.11 -26.83
N GLN A 51 -0.30 -22.90 -26.49
CA GLN A 51 0.20 -24.06 -27.25
C GLN A 51 0.14 -23.82 -28.77
N VAL A 52 0.98 -22.91 -29.25
CA VAL A 52 1.10 -22.52 -30.68
C VAL A 52 1.63 -23.68 -31.56
N ALA A 53 1.69 -24.90 -31.03
CA ALA A 53 2.05 -26.13 -31.73
C ALA A 53 0.99 -26.43 -32.80
N GLY A 54 1.41 -26.50 -34.06
CA GLY A 54 0.54 -26.74 -35.22
C GLY A 54 -0.06 -25.48 -35.85
N SER A 55 0.35 -24.27 -35.43
CA SER A 55 -0.03 -23.04 -36.13
C SER A 55 0.90 -22.74 -37.32
N PRO A 56 0.45 -22.02 -38.36
CA PRO A 56 1.31 -21.58 -39.47
C PRO A 56 2.54 -20.79 -39.01
N LEU A 57 2.50 -20.20 -37.80
CA LEU A 57 3.60 -19.43 -37.22
C LEU A 57 4.78 -20.28 -36.75
N GLU A 58 4.63 -21.59 -36.55
CA GLU A 58 5.76 -22.50 -36.28
C GLU A 58 6.70 -22.61 -37.48
N GLU A 59 6.18 -22.50 -38.69
CA GLU A 59 6.96 -22.61 -39.92
C GLU A 59 7.79 -21.34 -40.22
N PHE A 60 7.41 -20.19 -39.63
CA PHE A 60 8.10 -18.90 -39.82
C PHE A 60 9.17 -18.63 -38.75
N ARG A 61 10.19 -19.50 -38.68
CA ARG A 61 11.33 -19.36 -37.76
C ARG A 61 12.01 -17.97 -37.82
N GLY A 62 12.03 -17.33 -39.00
CA GLY A 62 12.57 -15.98 -39.19
C GLY A 62 11.71 -14.84 -38.61
N LEU A 63 10.39 -15.02 -38.50
CA LEU A 63 9.51 -14.05 -37.84
C LEU A 63 9.63 -14.18 -36.32
N GLN A 64 9.72 -15.41 -35.82
CA GLN A 64 9.93 -15.68 -34.39
C GLN A 64 11.24 -15.07 -33.89
N SER A 65 12.34 -15.21 -34.63
CA SER A 65 13.62 -14.62 -34.25
C SER A 65 13.60 -13.10 -34.26
N LYS A 66 12.95 -12.46 -35.24
CA LYS A 66 12.77 -11.01 -35.30
C LYS A 66 11.94 -10.47 -34.13
N LEU A 67 10.83 -11.13 -33.80
CA LEU A 67 9.98 -10.77 -32.67
C LEU A 67 10.72 -10.94 -31.34
N LEU A 68 11.43 -12.05 -31.16
CA LEU A 68 12.23 -12.31 -29.96
C LEU A 68 13.33 -11.26 -29.80
N SER A 69 14.04 -10.92 -30.88
CA SER A 69 15.06 -9.88 -30.86
C SER A 69 14.48 -8.50 -30.54
N SER A 70 13.32 -8.16 -31.11
CA SER A 70 12.64 -6.89 -30.80
C SER A 70 12.21 -6.82 -29.34
N LEU A 71 11.71 -7.91 -28.77
CA LEU A 71 11.35 -8.00 -27.35
C LEU A 71 12.57 -7.86 -26.44
N HIS A 72 13.68 -8.53 -26.78
CA HIS A 72 14.93 -8.38 -26.04
C HIS A 72 15.45 -6.95 -26.06
N ASN A 73 15.36 -6.26 -27.20
CA ASN A 73 15.79 -4.87 -27.29
C ASN A 73 14.96 -3.96 -26.36
N LEU A 74 13.63 -4.09 -26.37
CA LEU A 74 12.75 -3.30 -25.50
C LEU A 74 13.01 -3.55 -24.02
N ILE A 75 13.17 -4.82 -23.62
CA ILE A 75 13.49 -5.16 -22.23
C ILE A 75 14.89 -4.65 -21.87
N SER A 76 15.84 -4.72 -22.79
CA SER A 76 17.19 -4.19 -22.58
C SER A 76 17.17 -2.68 -22.38
N GLU A 77 16.40 -1.94 -23.18
CA GLU A 77 16.21 -0.49 -23.04
C GLU A 77 15.64 -0.14 -21.66
N ASP A 78 14.56 -0.82 -21.23
CA ASP A 78 13.97 -0.62 -19.90
C ASP A 78 14.96 -0.94 -18.76
N ILE A 79 15.79 -1.97 -18.89
CA ILE A 79 16.82 -2.30 -17.90
C ILE A 79 17.92 -1.24 -17.87
N GLN A 80 18.36 -0.75 -19.03
CA GLN A 80 19.36 0.32 -19.10
C GLN A 80 18.84 1.62 -18.50
N GLU A 81 17.55 1.93 -18.71
CA GLU A 81 16.91 3.07 -18.10
C GLU A 81 16.89 2.95 -16.56
N ILE A 82 16.52 1.79 -16.01
CA ILE A 82 16.58 1.57 -14.55
C ILE A 82 18.01 1.74 -14.02
N LYS A 83 19.02 1.25 -14.75
CA LYS A 83 20.44 1.44 -14.38
C LYS A 83 20.85 2.91 -14.42
N HIS A 84 20.41 3.66 -15.41
CA HIS A 84 20.67 5.09 -15.50
C HIS A 84 20.06 5.85 -14.32
N GLN A 85 18.79 5.58 -14.01
CA GLN A 85 18.10 6.20 -12.87
C GLN A 85 18.75 5.85 -11.53
N ARG A 86 19.29 4.63 -11.39
CA ARG A 86 20.10 4.25 -10.22
C ARG A 86 21.32 5.16 -10.06
N THR A 87 22.10 5.36 -11.13
CA THR A 87 23.30 6.22 -11.08
C THR A 87 22.95 7.64 -10.64
N VAL A 88 21.84 8.19 -11.13
CA VAL A 88 21.37 9.54 -10.75
C VAL A 88 21.03 9.62 -9.26
N ILE A 89 20.35 8.60 -8.71
CA ILE A 89 20.04 8.54 -7.27
C ILE A 89 21.32 8.40 -6.45
N GLU A 90 22.27 7.55 -6.87
CA GLU A 90 23.54 7.34 -6.18
C GLU A 90 24.36 8.64 -6.09
N GLU A 91 24.46 9.41 -7.18
CA GLU A 91 25.15 10.71 -7.19
C GLU A 91 24.48 11.72 -6.24
N ALA A 92 23.15 11.81 -6.26
CA ALA A 92 22.41 12.67 -5.35
C ALA A 92 22.57 12.23 -3.88
N PHE A 93 22.60 10.93 -3.62
CA PHE A 93 22.80 10.38 -2.28
C PHE A 93 24.22 10.61 -1.76
N GLU A 94 25.24 10.49 -2.62
CA GLU A 94 26.62 10.82 -2.27
C GLU A 94 26.76 12.29 -1.87
N ASN A 95 26.14 13.20 -2.61
CA ASN A 95 26.11 14.63 -2.26
C ASN A 95 25.45 14.85 -0.88
N LEU A 96 24.30 14.21 -0.63
CA LEU A 96 23.63 14.28 0.67
C LEU A 96 24.53 13.76 1.81
N CYS A 97 25.22 12.63 1.60
CA CYS A 97 26.16 12.07 2.56
C CYS A 97 27.34 13.02 2.85
N LEU A 98 27.86 13.70 1.84
CA LEU A 98 28.92 14.70 2.02
C LEU A 98 28.44 15.87 2.88
N LYS A 99 27.23 16.39 2.62
CA LYS A 99 26.64 17.48 3.42
C LYS A 99 26.39 17.05 4.86
N HIS A 100 25.91 15.83 5.07
CA HIS A 100 25.73 15.27 6.41
C HIS A 100 27.06 15.16 7.18
N LYS A 101 28.13 14.68 6.54
CA LYS A 101 29.47 14.62 7.14
C LYS A 101 29.99 15.99 7.53
N VAL A 102 29.78 17.00 6.68
CA VAL A 102 30.14 18.40 6.98
C VAL A 102 29.34 18.91 8.17
N LEU A 103 28.03 18.67 8.22
CA LEU A 103 27.18 19.08 9.33
C LEU A 103 27.65 18.45 10.65
N LEU A 104 27.80 17.12 10.71
CA LEU A 104 28.29 16.43 11.91
C LEU A 104 29.69 16.88 12.33
N GLY A 105 30.59 17.10 11.36
CA GLY A 105 31.95 17.57 11.63
C GLY A 105 31.98 18.92 12.35
N ASN A 106 31.09 19.83 12.00
CA ASN A 106 30.99 21.15 12.62
C ASN A 106 30.20 21.17 13.93
N CYS A 107 29.42 20.11 14.20
CA CYS A 107 28.75 19.91 15.48
C CYS A 107 29.63 19.18 16.52
N ARG A 108 30.81 18.66 16.14
CA ARG A 108 31.73 18.01 17.09
C ARG A 108 32.22 19.02 18.13
N GLY A 109 31.95 18.74 19.41
CA GLY A 109 32.40 19.57 20.53
C GLY A 109 31.35 20.54 21.07
N ILE A 110 30.11 20.49 20.56
CA ILE A 110 28.97 21.20 21.14
C ILE A 110 28.32 20.28 22.17
N GLU A 111 28.17 20.74 23.42
CA GLU A 111 27.35 20.04 24.40
C GLU A 111 25.88 20.13 23.97
N LEU A 112 25.35 19.01 23.49
CA LEU A 112 23.94 18.84 23.16
C LEU A 112 23.18 18.67 24.48
N SER A 113 22.77 19.80 25.08
CA SER A 113 21.78 19.79 26.15
C SER A 113 20.39 19.93 25.53
N PRO A 114 19.36 19.23 26.05
CA PRO A 114 17.97 19.38 25.58
C PRO A 114 17.45 20.82 25.71
N ASP A 115 18.07 21.63 26.57
CA ASP A 115 17.71 23.03 26.81
C ASP A 115 18.51 24.04 25.94
N LEU A 116 19.29 23.59 24.96
CA LEU A 116 20.08 24.49 24.10
C LEU A 116 19.26 24.89 22.85
N PRO A 117 18.57 26.05 22.84
CA PRO A 117 17.93 26.54 21.63
C PRO A 117 19.00 26.88 20.59
N LEU A 118 18.91 26.28 19.40
CA LEU A 118 19.61 26.80 18.23
C LEU A 118 19.25 28.28 18.07
N ILE A 119 20.27 29.14 18.15
CA ILE A 119 20.07 30.58 18.24
C ILE A 119 19.39 31.14 16.98
N LYS A 120 18.36 31.98 17.23
CA LYS A 120 17.40 32.62 16.31
C LYS A 120 16.24 31.74 15.80
N GLY A 121 15.61 30.98 16.68
CA GLY A 121 14.35 30.27 16.44
C GLY A 121 13.17 30.82 17.25
N THR A 122 11.96 30.69 16.71
CA THR A 122 10.71 30.79 17.50
C THR A 122 10.66 29.66 18.52
N CYS A 123 9.80 29.75 19.54
CA CYS A 123 9.55 28.70 20.53
C CYS A 123 9.04 27.35 19.97
N LEU A 124 8.93 27.23 18.64
CA LEU A 124 8.49 26.05 17.90
C LEU A 124 9.65 25.30 17.22
N GLN A 125 10.88 25.80 17.32
CA GLN A 125 12.03 25.14 16.69
C GLN A 125 12.47 23.92 17.53
N PRO A 126 12.59 22.72 16.93
CA PRO A 126 13.06 21.54 17.64
C PRO A 126 14.52 21.69 18.12
N PRO A 127 14.89 20.99 19.21
CA PRO A 127 16.27 20.90 19.68
C PRO A 127 17.26 20.52 18.57
N LEU A 128 18.52 20.97 18.69
CA LEU A 128 19.58 20.61 17.73
C LEU A 128 19.78 19.10 17.64
N GLU A 129 19.64 18.39 18.76
CA GLU A 129 19.74 16.94 18.84
C GLU A 129 18.71 16.26 17.91
N ASP A 130 17.43 16.60 18.04
CA ASP A 130 16.34 16.10 17.20
C ASP A 130 16.58 16.39 15.70
N ILE A 131 17.13 17.55 15.37
CA ILE A 131 17.44 17.93 13.99
C ILE A 131 18.58 17.05 13.43
N LEU A 132 19.61 16.78 14.23
CA LEU A 132 20.71 15.91 13.85
C LEU A 132 20.27 14.45 13.74
N GLU A 133 19.38 14.01 14.62
CA GLU A 133 18.75 12.69 14.55
C GLU A 133 17.94 12.55 13.25
N LEU A 134 17.09 13.54 12.93
CA LEU A 134 16.34 13.59 11.67
C LEU A 134 17.27 13.55 10.45
N ALA A 135 18.39 14.28 10.49
CA ALA A 135 19.40 14.22 9.44
C ALA A 135 20.00 12.81 9.29
N GLY A 136 20.21 12.08 10.39
CA GLY A 136 20.64 10.68 10.39
C GLY A 136 19.58 9.74 9.79
N HIS A 137 18.30 9.96 10.11
CA HIS A 137 17.19 9.23 9.51
C HIS A 137 17.11 9.45 7.99
N SER A 138 17.34 10.67 7.51
CA SER A 138 17.41 10.99 6.08
C SER A 138 18.50 10.20 5.34
N ILE A 139 19.66 9.98 5.97
CA ILE A 139 20.74 9.15 5.38
C ILE A 139 20.34 7.68 5.34
N SER A 140 19.74 7.17 6.42
CA SER A 140 19.26 5.79 6.48
C SER A 140 18.20 5.51 5.41
N PHE A 141 17.26 6.45 5.23
CA PHE A 141 16.27 6.41 4.17
C PHE A 141 16.89 6.38 2.77
N GLY A 142 17.90 7.22 2.51
CA GLY A 142 18.59 7.23 1.21
C GLY A 142 19.34 5.92 0.93
N ALA A 143 19.96 5.32 1.95
CA ALA A 143 20.61 4.02 1.83
C ALA A 143 19.62 2.91 1.48
N GLU A 144 18.44 2.91 2.12
CA GLU A 144 17.38 1.94 1.86
C GLU A 144 16.86 2.03 0.42
N ILE A 145 16.68 3.24 -0.12
CA ILE A 145 16.30 3.44 -1.53
C ILE A 145 17.32 2.77 -2.47
N CYS A 146 18.61 3.02 -2.26
CA CYS A 146 19.67 2.44 -3.08
C CYS A 146 19.69 0.91 -3.00
N GLU A 147 19.52 0.35 -1.80
CA GLU A 147 19.46 -1.10 -1.59
C GLU A 147 18.26 -1.75 -2.27
N GLN A 148 17.08 -1.12 -2.19
CA GLN A 148 15.87 -1.61 -2.85
C GLN A 148 16.03 -1.66 -4.38
N ILE A 149 16.64 -0.63 -4.99
CA ILE A 149 16.90 -0.59 -6.43
C ILE A 149 17.90 -1.69 -6.82
N ASN A 150 18.96 -1.90 -6.03
CA ASN A 150 19.93 -2.97 -6.27
C ASN A 150 19.28 -4.35 -6.18
N THR A 151 18.42 -4.57 -5.19
CA THR A 151 17.66 -5.80 -5.04
C THR A 151 16.74 -6.04 -6.24
N ALA A 152 16.04 -5.01 -6.71
CA ALA A 152 15.19 -5.10 -7.89
C ALA A 152 15.98 -5.45 -9.17
N LEU A 153 17.12 -4.80 -9.39
CA LEU A 153 18.01 -5.09 -10.52
C LEU A 153 18.60 -6.51 -10.44
N ALA A 154 18.94 -6.99 -9.24
CA ALA A 154 19.42 -8.35 -9.03
C ALA A 154 18.32 -9.37 -9.41
N VAL A 155 17.07 -9.14 -9.00
CA VAL A 155 15.93 -9.99 -9.39
C VAL A 155 15.72 -10.01 -10.91
N LEU A 156 15.83 -8.85 -11.58
CA LEU A 156 15.73 -8.75 -13.03
C LEU A 156 16.86 -9.52 -13.73
N SER A 157 18.07 -9.48 -13.17
CA SER A 157 19.24 -10.21 -13.67
C SER A 157 19.11 -11.74 -13.46
N LEU A 158 18.61 -12.17 -12.30
CA LEU A 158 18.42 -13.58 -11.95
C LEU A 158 17.28 -14.26 -12.72
N ARG A 159 16.25 -13.52 -13.14
CA ARG A 159 15.13 -14.03 -13.96
C ARG A 159 15.51 -14.38 -15.40
N GLY A 160 16.80 -14.40 -15.74
CA GLY A 160 17.28 -14.89 -17.04
C GLY A 160 17.13 -13.89 -18.17
N LEU A 161 16.88 -12.60 -17.88
CA LEU A 161 16.98 -11.50 -18.84
C LEU A 161 18.45 -11.11 -19.09
N ASN A 162 19.36 -12.10 -19.16
CA ASN A 162 20.73 -11.90 -19.59
C ASN A 162 20.72 -11.54 -21.08
N THR A 163 20.47 -10.27 -21.37
CA THR A 163 20.62 -9.63 -22.69
C THR A 163 22.06 -9.79 -23.21
N ASP A 164 23.02 -10.06 -22.32
CA ASP A 164 24.42 -10.33 -22.64
C ASP A 164 24.68 -11.70 -23.31
N ASN A 165 23.77 -12.67 -23.20
CA ASN A 165 24.02 -14.04 -23.69
C ASN A 165 23.45 -14.33 -25.09
N PHE A 166 22.63 -13.45 -25.66
CA PHE A 166 22.07 -13.65 -27.01
C PHE A 166 22.63 -12.71 -28.08
N SER A 167 23.15 -11.52 -27.73
CA SER A 167 23.82 -10.63 -28.69
C SER A 167 25.29 -11.02 -28.98
N LYS A 168 25.90 -11.85 -28.11
CA LYS A 168 27.32 -12.21 -28.20
C LYS A 168 27.64 -13.48 -29.01
N SER A 169 26.67 -14.19 -29.58
CA SER A 169 26.98 -15.51 -30.15
C SER A 169 27.53 -15.53 -31.57
N ASN A 170 27.51 -14.46 -32.39
CA ASN A 170 28.00 -14.61 -33.78
C ASN A 170 28.67 -13.41 -34.48
N ILE A 171 28.76 -12.20 -33.89
CA ILE A 171 29.40 -11.05 -34.59
C ILE A 171 30.59 -10.45 -33.82
N ILE A 172 30.52 -10.42 -32.48
CA ILE A 172 31.59 -9.85 -31.64
C ILE A 172 32.78 -10.83 -31.48
N MET A 173 32.54 -12.14 -31.59
CA MET A 173 33.59 -13.16 -31.41
C MET A 173 34.64 -13.14 -32.53
N ASP A 174 34.26 -12.72 -33.75
CA ASP A 174 35.19 -12.55 -34.88
C ASP A 174 35.95 -11.22 -34.84
N LEU A 175 35.30 -10.12 -34.44
CA LEU A 175 35.94 -8.80 -34.41
C LEU A 175 36.93 -8.67 -33.23
N LEU A 176 36.54 -9.14 -32.04
CA LEU A 176 37.46 -9.19 -30.90
C LEU A 176 38.56 -10.24 -31.08
N GLY A 177 38.30 -11.33 -31.83
CA GLY A 177 39.32 -12.31 -32.20
C GLY A 177 40.41 -11.74 -33.11
N SER A 178 40.02 -10.89 -34.07
CA SER A 178 40.96 -10.20 -34.97
C SER A 178 41.75 -9.07 -34.27
N ILE A 179 41.16 -8.42 -33.27
CA ILE A 179 41.81 -7.35 -32.48
C ILE A 179 42.71 -7.92 -31.38
N LEU A 180 42.30 -9.01 -30.70
CA LEU A 180 43.12 -9.64 -29.64
C LEU A 180 44.33 -10.39 -30.19
N ASN A 181 44.29 -10.87 -31.44
CA ASN A 181 45.45 -11.48 -32.10
C ASN A 181 46.49 -10.45 -32.60
N SER A 182 46.14 -9.16 -32.66
CA SER A 182 47.05 -8.08 -33.09
C SER A 182 47.67 -7.28 -31.95
N MET A 183 47.27 -7.52 -30.69
CA MET A 183 47.92 -6.91 -29.52
C MET A 183 49.09 -7.75 -29.02
N GLN A 184 50.21 -7.08 -28.70
CA GLN A 184 51.32 -7.68 -27.96
C GLN A 184 50.79 -8.35 -26.69
N LYS A 185 51.13 -9.63 -26.52
CA LYS A 185 50.71 -10.42 -25.35
C LYS A 185 51.05 -9.66 -24.06
N PRO A 186 50.09 -9.47 -23.14
CA PRO A 186 50.42 -9.00 -21.80
C PRO A 186 51.39 -10.00 -21.14
N PRO A 187 52.24 -9.55 -20.19
CA PRO A 187 53.27 -10.39 -19.60
C PRO A 187 52.64 -11.69 -19.11
N SER A 188 53.18 -12.82 -19.59
CA SER A 188 52.69 -14.14 -19.22
C SER A 188 52.72 -14.26 -17.71
N THR A 189 51.54 -14.40 -17.08
CA THR A 189 51.45 -14.83 -15.70
C THR A 189 52.30 -16.08 -15.51
N SER A 190 53.07 -16.10 -14.43
CA SER A 190 53.99 -17.19 -14.10
C SER A 190 53.22 -18.51 -14.07
N GLU A 191 53.85 -19.62 -14.47
CA GLU A 191 53.22 -20.96 -14.43
C GLU A 191 52.69 -21.31 -13.02
N ALA A 192 53.30 -20.75 -11.98
CA ALA A 192 52.85 -20.87 -10.60
C ALA A 192 51.50 -20.18 -10.33
N GLU A 193 51.26 -19.00 -10.91
CA GLU A 193 50.01 -18.23 -10.76
C GLU A 193 48.87 -18.89 -11.52
N LYS A 194 49.13 -19.41 -12.72
CA LYS A 194 48.14 -20.20 -13.49
C LYS A 194 47.73 -21.47 -12.76
N LYS A 195 48.68 -22.16 -12.11
CA LYS A 195 48.40 -23.35 -11.30
C LYS A 195 47.61 -23.01 -10.03
N ALA A 196 47.90 -21.88 -9.38
CA ALA A 196 47.16 -21.40 -8.21
C ALA A 196 45.71 -21.01 -8.56
N MET A 197 45.49 -20.27 -9.65
CA MET A 197 44.14 -19.92 -10.12
C MET A 197 43.32 -21.16 -10.50
N LYS A 198 43.94 -22.13 -11.19
CA LYS A 198 43.28 -23.40 -11.55
C LYS A 198 42.85 -24.17 -10.31
N LYS A 199 43.72 -24.26 -9.30
CA LYS A 199 43.41 -24.93 -8.01
C LYS A 199 42.29 -24.22 -7.25
N HIS A 200 42.25 -22.88 -7.26
CA HIS A 200 41.17 -22.11 -6.66
C HIS A 200 39.82 -22.34 -7.37
N LYS A 201 39.83 -22.36 -8.72
CA LYS A 201 38.65 -22.62 -9.52
C LYS A 201 38.10 -24.03 -9.29
N GLU A 202 38.97 -25.04 -9.29
CA GLU A 202 38.60 -26.43 -9.02
C GLU A 202 38.04 -26.61 -7.59
N ALA A 203 38.62 -25.95 -6.59
CA ALA A 203 38.12 -25.98 -5.22
C ALA A 203 36.73 -25.32 -5.09
N LEU A 204 36.49 -24.21 -5.80
CA LEU A 204 35.19 -23.53 -5.83
C LEU A 204 34.13 -24.38 -6.53
N GLU A 205 34.46 -24.97 -7.69
CA GLU A 205 33.54 -25.85 -8.42
C GLU A 205 33.18 -27.10 -7.61
N ARG A 206 34.13 -27.64 -6.86
CA ARG A 206 33.86 -28.78 -5.97
C ARG A 206 32.87 -28.42 -4.87
N LYS A 207 33.08 -27.28 -4.18
CA LYS A 207 32.13 -26.79 -3.16
C LYS A 207 30.73 -26.55 -3.74
N GLN A 208 30.63 -25.92 -4.90
CA GLN A 208 29.35 -25.69 -5.57
C GLN A 208 28.64 -27.00 -5.95
N LYS A 209 29.39 -28.03 -6.38
CA LYS A 209 28.82 -29.36 -6.68
C LYS A 209 28.31 -30.06 -5.43
N GLU A 210 29.04 -29.95 -4.32
CA GLU A 210 28.64 -30.51 -3.03
C GLU A 210 27.35 -29.83 -2.51
N GLU A 211 27.29 -28.49 -2.53
CA GLU A 211 26.09 -27.71 -2.17
C GLU A 211 24.87 -28.08 -3.03
N LYS A 212 25.05 -28.16 -4.36
CA LYS A 212 23.99 -28.59 -5.29
C LYS A 212 23.52 -30.02 -5.01
N SER A 213 24.44 -30.93 -4.65
CA SER A 213 24.10 -32.30 -4.30
C SER A 213 23.27 -32.38 -3.02
N ILE A 214 23.66 -31.60 -1.99
CA ILE A 214 22.91 -31.51 -0.72
C ILE A 214 21.51 -30.96 -0.98
N LEU A 215 21.40 -29.88 -1.75
CA LEU A 215 20.13 -29.26 -2.10
C LEU A 215 19.23 -30.22 -2.89
N SER A 216 19.76 -30.92 -3.89
CA SER A 216 19.01 -31.91 -4.66
C SER A 216 18.48 -33.06 -3.81
N LYS A 217 19.30 -33.58 -2.88
CA LYS A 217 18.86 -34.60 -1.91
C LYS A 217 17.78 -34.06 -0.97
N PHE A 218 17.85 -32.78 -0.60
CA PHE A 218 16.81 -32.14 0.20
C PHE A 218 15.51 -32.01 -0.59
N CYS A 219 15.53 -31.50 -1.83
CA CYS A 219 14.35 -31.39 -2.68
C CYS A 219 13.61 -32.72 -2.80
N LYS A 220 14.31 -33.81 -3.12
CA LYS A 220 13.70 -35.15 -3.23
C LYS A 220 12.99 -35.58 -1.94
N ARG A 221 13.64 -35.39 -0.79
CA ARG A 221 13.04 -35.73 0.52
C ARG A 221 11.79 -34.89 0.82
N ILE A 222 11.78 -33.63 0.42
CA ILE A 222 10.63 -32.73 0.62
C ILE A 222 9.50 -33.06 -0.35
N GLU A 223 9.80 -33.38 -1.60
CA GLU A 223 8.84 -33.85 -2.60
C GLU A 223 8.12 -35.11 -2.12
N GLU A 224 8.86 -36.10 -1.61
CA GLU A 224 8.29 -37.32 -1.02
C GLU A 224 7.38 -36.99 0.17
N LYS A 225 7.88 -36.21 1.15
CA LYS A 225 7.09 -35.83 2.33
C LYS A 225 5.80 -35.08 1.99
N ILE A 226 5.85 -34.14 1.06
CA ILE A 226 4.68 -33.36 0.64
C ILE A 226 3.72 -34.24 -0.17
N SER A 227 4.23 -35.11 -1.05
CA SER A 227 3.41 -36.05 -1.79
C SER A 227 2.65 -36.99 -0.85
N ASP A 228 3.33 -37.52 0.17
CA ASP A 228 2.72 -38.41 1.16
C ASP A 228 1.70 -37.68 2.03
N PHE A 229 1.97 -36.43 2.42
CA PHE A 229 1.01 -35.59 3.14
C PHE A 229 -0.27 -35.34 2.33
N ILE A 230 -0.12 -35.02 1.04
CA ILE A 230 -1.27 -34.80 0.14
C ILE A 230 -2.07 -36.09 -0.06
N LYS A 231 -1.41 -37.25 -0.16
CA LYS A 231 -2.08 -38.56 -0.30
C LYS A 231 -2.81 -38.99 0.98
N ASP A 232 -2.23 -38.75 2.15
CA ASP A 232 -2.83 -39.12 3.44
C ASP A 232 -4.10 -38.30 3.71
N GLY A 233 -4.08 -36.98 3.47
CA GLY A 233 -5.27 -36.11 3.52
C GLY A 233 -5.95 -35.95 4.90
N ASN A 234 -5.53 -36.76 5.88
CA ASN A 234 -6.06 -36.78 7.24
C ASN A 234 -5.49 -35.67 8.11
N LYS A 235 -4.20 -35.37 7.96
CA LYS A 235 -3.54 -34.33 8.76
C LYS A 235 -3.96 -32.93 8.30
N PRO A 236 -4.27 -32.00 9.23
CA PRO A 236 -4.68 -30.65 8.86
C PRO A 236 -3.55 -29.84 8.24
N TYR A 237 -2.31 -30.04 8.71
CA TYR A 237 -1.13 -29.34 8.24
C TYR A 237 0.14 -30.19 8.42
N LEU A 238 1.20 -29.81 7.70
CA LEU A 238 2.55 -30.35 7.82
C LEU A 238 3.50 -29.21 8.22
N GLN A 239 4.03 -29.28 9.44
CA GLN A 239 4.99 -28.31 9.97
C GLN A 239 6.43 -28.81 9.77
N PHE A 240 7.30 -27.92 9.31
CA PHE A 240 8.73 -28.14 9.19
C PHE A 240 9.50 -27.42 10.30
N ASP A 241 10.69 -27.92 10.61
CA ASP A 241 11.60 -27.30 11.58
C ASP A 241 12.08 -25.92 11.09
N PRO A 242 12.50 -25.02 12.00
CA PRO A 242 13.15 -23.77 11.64
C PRO A 242 14.35 -24.00 10.73
N MET A 243 14.44 -23.24 9.63
CA MET A 243 15.53 -23.40 8.66
C MET A 243 15.82 -22.11 7.89
N ASP A 244 16.98 -22.10 7.23
CA ASP A 244 17.43 -20.95 6.45
C ASP A 244 16.55 -20.68 5.21
N GLN A 245 16.57 -19.44 4.71
CA GLN A 245 15.73 -18.94 3.63
C GLN A 245 15.79 -19.83 2.38
N MET A 246 16.98 -20.32 2.04
CA MET A 246 17.20 -21.18 0.87
C MET A 246 16.34 -22.46 0.96
N TYR A 247 16.35 -23.15 2.09
CA TYR A 247 15.58 -24.39 2.27
C TYR A 247 14.08 -24.14 2.38
N ARG A 248 13.67 -23.02 3.01
CA ARG A 248 12.26 -22.60 3.03
C ARG A 248 11.72 -22.27 1.65
N SER A 249 12.53 -21.68 0.77
CA SER A 249 12.16 -21.42 -0.62
C SER A 249 11.86 -22.73 -1.36
N VAL A 250 12.72 -23.75 -1.19
CA VAL A 250 12.48 -25.07 -1.78
C VAL A 250 11.16 -25.67 -1.32
N ILE A 251 10.86 -25.62 -0.02
CA ILE A 251 9.58 -26.15 0.51
C ILE A 251 8.39 -25.43 -0.13
N ARG A 252 8.46 -24.09 -0.23
CA ARG A 252 7.42 -23.28 -0.87
C ARG A 252 7.24 -23.68 -2.33
N ASP A 253 8.32 -23.81 -3.10
CA ASP A 253 8.27 -24.11 -4.52
C ASP A 253 7.70 -25.52 -4.78
N VAL A 254 8.14 -26.52 -4.02
CA VAL A 254 7.64 -27.90 -4.12
C VAL A 254 6.17 -27.98 -3.73
N ALA A 255 5.78 -27.38 -2.61
CA ALA A 255 4.39 -27.38 -2.15
C ALA A 255 3.46 -26.65 -3.12
N THR A 256 3.89 -25.49 -3.65
CA THR A 256 3.11 -24.72 -4.63
C THR A 256 2.91 -25.52 -5.91
N THR A 257 3.95 -26.22 -6.37
CA THR A 257 3.90 -27.11 -7.55
C THR A 257 2.96 -28.30 -7.31
N ALA A 258 2.94 -28.84 -6.09
CA ALA A 258 2.03 -29.90 -5.68
C ALA A 258 0.59 -29.40 -5.37
N GLY A 259 0.33 -28.09 -5.49
CA GLY A 259 -0.99 -27.50 -5.27
C GLY A 259 -1.36 -27.28 -3.79
N ALA A 260 -0.41 -27.35 -2.86
CA ALA A 260 -0.60 -27.06 -1.44
C ALA A 260 -0.32 -25.58 -1.11
N GLN A 261 -0.86 -25.09 0.01
CA GLN A 261 -0.63 -23.72 0.49
C GLN A 261 0.51 -23.71 1.52
N VAL A 262 1.37 -22.69 1.50
CA VAL A 262 2.51 -22.60 2.43
C VAL A 262 2.59 -21.23 3.08
N TYR A 263 2.74 -21.24 4.40
CA TYR A 263 2.96 -20.05 5.22
C TYR A 263 4.24 -20.19 6.02
N SER A 264 4.92 -19.07 6.26
CA SER A 264 6.14 -19.02 7.08
C SER A 264 5.91 -18.12 8.28
N PHE A 265 6.27 -18.62 9.46
CA PHE A 265 6.07 -17.93 10.74
C PHE A 265 7.39 -17.88 11.52
N GLY A 266 7.52 -16.94 12.46
CA GLY A 266 8.75 -16.69 13.21
C GLY A 266 9.66 -15.61 12.59
N GLN A 267 10.78 -15.33 13.25
CA GLN A 267 11.71 -14.27 12.91
C GLN A 267 12.86 -14.78 12.03
N GLU A 268 13.16 -14.04 10.95
CA GLU A 268 14.24 -14.38 10.02
C GLU A 268 15.59 -14.47 10.76
N GLY A 269 16.32 -15.57 10.56
CA GLY A 269 17.63 -15.82 11.19
C GLY A 269 17.58 -16.38 12.62
N VAL A 270 16.40 -16.52 13.24
CA VAL A 270 16.26 -17.06 14.61
C VAL A 270 15.50 -18.39 14.59
N ASP A 271 14.19 -18.34 14.34
CA ASP A 271 13.28 -19.48 14.51
C ASP A 271 12.28 -19.63 13.35
N ARG A 272 12.54 -18.99 12.21
CA ARG A 272 11.58 -18.98 11.10
C ARG A 272 11.36 -20.37 10.50
N TYR A 273 10.11 -20.84 10.60
CA TYR A 273 9.67 -22.15 10.15
C TYR A 273 8.57 -22.06 9.08
N CYS A 274 8.28 -23.19 8.42
CA CYS A 274 7.25 -23.27 7.38
C CYS A 274 6.16 -24.28 7.76
N VAL A 275 4.92 -23.93 7.45
CA VAL A 275 3.75 -24.80 7.61
C VAL A 275 3.05 -24.93 6.26
N VAL A 276 2.78 -26.16 5.86
CA VAL A 276 2.12 -26.53 4.61
C VAL A 276 0.71 -27.03 4.92
N TYR A 277 -0.27 -26.51 4.18
CA TYR A 277 -1.68 -26.83 4.32
C TYR A 277 -2.20 -27.40 2.99
N LEU A 278 -3.22 -28.25 3.08
CA LEU A 278 -3.94 -28.72 1.89
C LEU A 278 -4.74 -27.56 1.31
N LYS A 279 -4.98 -27.59 -0.01
CA LYS A 279 -5.69 -26.52 -0.71
C LYS A 279 -7.12 -26.32 -0.20
N ASP A 280 -7.80 -27.42 0.10
CA ASP A 280 -9.20 -27.44 0.55
C ASP A 280 -9.33 -27.23 2.06
N LYS A 281 -8.28 -27.55 2.82
CA LYS A 281 -8.18 -27.39 4.28
C LYS A 281 -7.11 -26.35 4.62
N GLY A 282 -7.29 -25.14 4.07
CA GLY A 282 -6.41 -24.00 4.35
C GLY A 282 -6.54 -23.52 5.80
N PRO A 283 -5.56 -22.75 6.31
CA PRO A 283 -5.63 -22.21 7.66
C PRO A 283 -6.76 -21.19 7.80
N SER A 284 -7.35 -21.14 8.99
CA SER A 284 -8.29 -20.07 9.34
C SER A 284 -7.56 -18.75 9.55
N GLU A 285 -8.26 -17.62 9.41
CA GLU A 285 -7.70 -16.29 9.68
C GLU A 285 -7.21 -16.17 11.14
N ASP A 286 -7.98 -16.73 12.08
CA ASP A 286 -7.65 -16.80 13.50
C ASP A 286 -6.36 -17.60 13.75
N GLU A 287 -6.19 -18.74 13.06
CA GLU A 287 -4.96 -19.53 13.13
C GLU A 287 -3.74 -18.74 12.64
N LEU A 288 -3.90 -18.02 11.52
CA LEU A 288 -2.81 -17.21 10.96
C LEU A 288 -2.38 -16.11 11.94
N GLU A 289 -3.31 -15.45 12.61
CA GLU A 289 -3.01 -14.40 13.58
C GLU A 289 -2.29 -14.94 14.80
N VAL A 290 -2.78 -16.04 15.39
CA VAL A 290 -2.14 -16.70 16.53
C VAL A 290 -0.71 -17.11 16.16
N ARG A 291 -0.51 -17.75 15.01
CA ARG A 291 0.84 -18.16 14.57
C ARG A 291 1.76 -16.98 14.25
N ARG A 292 1.24 -15.87 13.71
CA ARG A 292 2.02 -14.64 13.47
C ARG A 292 2.48 -13.98 14.77
N SER A 293 1.64 -14.05 15.81
CA SER A 293 1.99 -13.55 17.14
C SER A 293 2.97 -14.46 17.91
N GLY A 294 3.33 -15.63 17.35
CA GLY A 294 4.20 -16.61 17.98
C GLY A 294 3.48 -17.59 18.91
N GLY A 295 2.14 -17.59 18.92
CA GLY A 295 1.34 -18.53 19.69
C GLY A 295 1.25 -19.92 19.05
N ILE A 296 1.09 -20.94 19.90
CA ILE A 296 0.79 -22.32 19.48
C ILE A 296 -0.70 -22.42 19.16
N TRP A 297 -1.04 -23.04 18.02
CA TRP A 297 -2.42 -23.31 17.60
C TRP A 297 -2.79 -24.76 17.91
N ASP A 298 -3.63 -24.94 18.93
CA ASP A 298 -4.17 -26.22 19.38
C ASP A 298 -5.68 -26.28 19.15
N GLU A 299 -6.24 -27.50 19.12
CA GLU A 299 -7.67 -27.73 18.85
C GLU A 299 -8.58 -27.07 19.90
N GLU A 300 -8.12 -26.95 21.15
CA GLU A 300 -8.83 -26.23 22.21
C GLU A 300 -8.90 -24.71 21.95
N LYS A 301 -7.81 -24.11 21.46
CA LYS A 301 -7.80 -22.68 21.08
C LYS A 301 -8.65 -22.41 19.85
N ALA A 302 -8.72 -23.35 18.92
CA ALA A 302 -9.60 -23.25 17.77
C ALA A 302 -11.07 -23.19 18.21
N ILE A 303 -11.47 -24.01 19.20
CA ILE A 303 -12.82 -24.01 19.77
C ILE A 303 -13.09 -22.71 20.53
N GLU A 304 -12.15 -22.24 21.36
CA GLU A 304 -12.28 -21.00 22.13
C GLU A 304 -12.48 -19.78 21.22
N MET A 305 -11.64 -19.63 20.18
CA MET A 305 -11.72 -18.52 19.23
C MET A 305 -13.02 -18.56 18.41
N ALA A 306 -13.46 -19.76 18.00
CA ALA A 306 -14.75 -19.93 17.32
C ALA A 306 -15.92 -19.52 18.22
N GLN A 307 -15.91 -19.90 19.50
CA GLN A 307 -16.94 -19.49 20.46
C GLN A 307 -16.96 -17.97 20.64
N ARG A 308 -15.80 -17.36 20.87
CA ARG A 308 -15.66 -15.89 21.00
C ARG A 308 -16.21 -15.15 19.78
N ARG A 309 -15.97 -15.66 18.57
CA ARG A 309 -16.50 -15.07 17.33
C ARG A 309 -18.03 -15.13 17.28
N THR A 310 -18.61 -16.28 17.63
CA THR A 310 -20.08 -16.42 17.66
C THR A 310 -20.74 -15.54 18.72
N GLU A 311 -20.08 -15.31 19.85
CA GLU A 311 -20.57 -14.41 20.91
C GLU A 311 -20.51 -12.95 20.46
N MET A 312 -19.39 -12.54 19.86
CA MET A 312 -19.22 -11.18 19.34
C MET A 312 -20.21 -10.87 18.22
N GLU A 313 -20.49 -11.84 17.33
CA GLU A 313 -21.49 -11.67 16.26
C GLU A 313 -22.91 -11.55 16.83
N LYS A 314 -23.26 -12.33 17.86
CA LYS A 314 -24.54 -12.20 18.56
C LYS A 314 -24.67 -10.83 19.24
N GLU A 315 -23.61 -10.34 19.87
CA GLU A 315 -23.63 -9.04 20.53
C GLU A 315 -23.74 -7.88 19.52
N ALA A 316 -23.02 -7.96 18.39
CA ALA A 316 -23.13 -7.00 17.30
C ALA A 316 -24.52 -7.01 16.64
N ALA A 317 -25.16 -8.17 16.51
CA ALA A 317 -26.53 -8.28 16.03
C ALA A 317 -27.53 -7.60 16.99
N LEU A 318 -27.36 -7.81 18.30
CA LEU A 318 -28.18 -7.17 19.32
C LEU A 318 -27.99 -5.65 19.36
N ASP A 319 -26.76 -5.15 19.21
CA ASP A 319 -26.50 -3.71 19.17
C ASP A 319 -27.03 -3.05 17.88
N ASN A 320 -26.98 -3.76 16.75
CA ASN A 320 -27.61 -3.31 15.51
C ASN A 320 -29.14 -3.23 15.64
N GLU A 321 -29.79 -4.19 16.29
CA GLU A 321 -31.23 -4.10 16.59
C GLU A 321 -31.56 -2.94 17.53
N ARG A 322 -30.76 -2.74 18.58
CA ARG A 322 -30.90 -1.58 19.50
C ARG A 322 -30.72 -0.25 18.76
N SER A 323 -29.75 -0.18 17.84
CA SER A 323 -29.47 1.01 17.02
C SER A 323 -30.58 1.31 16.02
N ARG A 324 -31.21 0.28 15.43
CA ARG A 324 -32.40 0.42 14.58
C ARG A 324 -33.60 0.96 15.36
N LYS A 325 -33.84 0.46 16.58
CA LYS A 325 -34.90 0.99 17.48
C LYS A 325 -34.65 2.47 17.84
N ARG A 326 -33.42 2.85 18.17
CA ARG A 326 -33.05 4.26 18.46
C ARG A 326 -33.22 5.20 17.27
N LYS A 327 -33.05 4.73 16.03
CA LYS A 327 -33.29 5.54 14.82
C LYS A 327 -34.78 5.77 14.58
N HIS A 328 -35.62 4.75 14.80
CA HIS A 328 -37.08 4.88 14.71
C HIS A 328 -37.64 5.92 15.70
N ASP A 329 -37.11 5.97 16.93
CA ASP A 329 -37.53 6.97 17.93
C ASP A 329 -37.05 8.40 17.60
N LYS A 330 -35.92 8.56 16.91
CA LYS A 330 -35.42 9.88 16.48
C LYS A 330 -36.22 10.46 15.31
N GLU A 331 -36.77 9.63 14.43
CA GLU A 331 -37.53 10.08 13.27
C GLU A 331 -38.88 10.71 13.65
N GLN A 332 -39.47 10.30 14.79
CA GLN A 332 -40.68 10.93 15.35
C GLN A 332 -40.44 12.32 15.97
N LEU A 333 -39.19 12.71 16.25
CA LEU A 333 -38.85 13.97 16.93
C LEU A 333 -38.23 15.05 15.99
N SER A 334 -38.16 14.80 14.68
CA SER A 334 -37.51 15.72 13.73
C SER A 334 -38.22 17.08 13.54
N GLY A 335 -39.39 17.30 14.16
CA GLY A 335 -40.09 18.59 14.13
C GLY A 335 -39.54 19.66 15.10
N THR A 336 -38.60 19.31 16.00
CA THR A 336 -38.19 20.19 17.12
C THR A 336 -36.78 20.76 17.03
N PHE A 337 -36.08 20.61 15.91
CA PHE A 337 -34.66 21.00 15.82
C PHE A 337 -34.42 22.52 15.95
N TYR A 338 -35.38 23.35 15.51
CA TYR A 338 -35.32 24.81 15.73
C TYR A 338 -35.53 25.18 17.20
N LYS A 339 -36.39 24.44 17.92
CA LYS A 339 -36.74 24.72 19.32
C LYS A 339 -35.59 24.40 20.29
N GLN A 340 -34.83 23.34 20.03
CA GLN A 340 -33.68 22.98 20.85
C GLN A 340 -32.52 23.98 20.72
N LYS A 341 -32.32 24.57 19.52
CA LYS A 341 -31.23 25.52 19.29
C LYS A 341 -31.35 26.81 20.13
N TYR A 342 -32.56 27.24 20.48
CA TYR A 342 -32.82 28.49 21.22
C TYR A 342 -33.35 28.29 22.66
N ALA A 343 -33.45 27.04 23.13
CA ALA A 343 -33.95 26.73 24.48
C ALA A 343 -33.12 27.40 25.58
N HIS A 344 -31.80 27.49 25.39
CA HIS A 344 -30.88 28.16 26.32
C HIS A 344 -31.04 29.70 26.36
N LEU A 345 -31.67 30.32 25.35
CA LEU A 345 -31.89 31.77 25.26
C LEU A 345 -33.23 32.22 25.87
N ILE A 346 -34.25 31.37 25.84
CA ILE A 346 -35.62 31.71 26.24
C ILE A 346 -35.98 31.11 27.62
N GLY A 347 -35.23 30.09 28.08
CA GLY A 347 -35.56 29.32 29.27
C GLY A 347 -36.57 28.21 28.96
N GLU A 348 -36.31 27.01 29.45
CA GLU A 348 -37.05 25.80 29.11
C GLU A 348 -38.56 25.92 29.45
N ASP A 349 -38.87 26.52 30.61
CA ASP A 349 -40.26 26.67 31.09
C ASP A 349 -41.07 27.74 30.35
N ALA A 350 -40.42 28.81 29.88
CA ALA A 350 -41.08 29.84 29.08
C ALA A 350 -41.37 29.35 27.66
N ALA A 351 -40.46 28.54 27.10
CA ALA A 351 -40.64 27.91 25.80
C ALA A 351 -41.79 26.88 25.80
N ILE A 352 -41.96 26.10 26.87
CA ILE A 352 -43.06 25.12 27.00
C ILE A 352 -44.42 25.83 27.10
N ASN A 353 -44.53 26.89 27.91
CA ASN A 353 -45.77 27.66 28.04
C ASN A 353 -46.16 28.39 26.75
N ALA A 354 -45.19 28.96 26.02
CA ALA A 354 -45.44 29.57 24.71
C ALA A 354 -45.80 28.53 23.63
N ALA A 355 -45.22 27.33 23.69
CA ALA A 355 -45.53 26.23 22.78
C ALA A 355 -46.93 25.65 23.02
N GLN A 356 -47.41 25.56 24.27
CA GLN A 356 -48.79 25.19 24.56
C GLN A 356 -49.78 26.23 24.00
N LYS A 357 -49.46 27.52 24.12
CA LYS A 357 -50.30 28.61 23.58
C LYS A 357 -50.39 28.63 22.04
N THR A 358 -49.39 28.11 21.35
CA THR A 358 -49.31 28.12 19.87
C THR A 358 -49.77 26.82 19.20
N ASN A 359 -50.06 25.76 19.96
CA ASN A 359 -50.62 24.51 19.44
C ASN A 359 -52.13 24.56 19.13
N MET A 360 -52.75 25.74 19.16
CA MET A 360 -54.12 25.97 18.73
C MET A 360 -54.18 26.65 17.36
N ASN A 361 -53.76 25.95 16.29
CA ASN A 361 -54.41 26.03 14.98
C ASN A 361 -53.90 24.92 14.05
N LYS A 362 -54.61 23.78 13.96
CA LYS A 362 -54.19 22.65 13.10
C LYS A 362 -54.68 22.74 11.65
N THR A 363 -55.42 23.79 11.30
CA THR A 363 -55.92 23.98 9.93
C THR A 363 -55.64 25.41 9.51
N TYR A 364 -54.57 25.59 8.74
CA TYR A 364 -54.19 26.85 8.14
C TYR A 364 -55.36 27.39 7.30
N GLY A 365 -55.97 28.50 7.71
CA GLY A 365 -57.07 29.14 6.98
C GLY A 365 -58.31 29.51 7.82
N GLU A 366 -58.46 28.97 9.04
CA GLU A 366 -59.57 29.33 9.93
C GLU A 366 -59.07 30.22 11.09
N VAL A 367 -59.50 31.48 11.10
CA VAL A 367 -59.33 32.39 12.25
C VAL A 367 -60.53 32.16 13.18
N PRO A 368 -60.32 31.78 14.46
CA PRO A 368 -61.39 31.67 15.44
C PRO A 368 -62.18 32.97 15.53
N SER A 369 -63.50 32.89 15.66
CA SER A 369 -64.41 34.06 15.67
C SER A 369 -64.03 35.08 16.76
N GLU A 370 -63.48 34.61 17.87
CA GLU A 370 -62.97 35.43 18.99
C GLU A 370 -61.85 36.41 18.58
N ASN A 371 -61.07 36.05 17.54
CA ASN A 371 -59.96 36.86 17.05
C ASN A 371 -60.32 37.69 15.81
N LYS A 372 -61.59 37.67 15.36
CA LYS A 372 -62.07 38.48 14.24
C LYS A 372 -62.57 39.85 14.73
N LYS A 373 -62.25 40.90 13.98
CA LYS A 373 -62.62 42.29 14.30
C LYS A 373 -64.11 42.59 14.11
N ASP A 374 -64.82 41.80 13.30
CA ASP A 374 -66.29 41.85 13.16
C ASP A 374 -66.90 40.64 13.87
N LEU A 375 -67.70 40.90 14.90
CA LEU A 375 -68.38 39.89 15.73
C LEU A 375 -69.85 39.69 15.33
N ARG A 376 -70.34 40.43 14.32
CA ARG A 376 -71.74 40.29 13.89
C ARG A 376 -71.99 38.91 13.31
N SER A 377 -73.19 38.39 13.54
CA SER A 377 -73.57 37.11 12.94
C SER A 377 -73.67 37.26 11.41
N ILE A 378 -73.47 36.15 10.70
CA ILE A 378 -73.61 36.08 9.24
C ILE A 378 -75.01 36.56 8.83
N GLU A 379 -76.04 36.21 9.60
CA GLU A 379 -77.43 36.59 9.36
C GLU A 379 -77.67 38.09 9.52
N GLN A 380 -77.10 38.72 10.57
CA GLN A 380 -77.14 40.18 10.74
C GLN A 380 -76.45 40.90 9.57
N THR A 381 -75.32 40.37 9.12
CA THR A 381 -74.57 40.96 8.00
C THR A 381 -75.35 40.85 6.68
N MET A 382 -76.03 39.73 6.45
CA MET A 382 -76.89 39.54 5.27
C MET A 382 -78.13 40.45 5.32
N ALA A 383 -78.71 40.68 6.49
CA ALA A 383 -79.80 41.63 6.67
C ALA A 383 -79.34 43.08 6.40
N ASP A 384 -78.18 43.48 6.92
CA ASP A 384 -77.58 44.81 6.67
C ASP A 384 -77.28 45.02 5.18
N ILE A 385 -76.76 44.00 4.48
CA ILE A 385 -76.51 44.07 3.03
C ILE A 385 -77.83 44.23 2.27
N LYS A 386 -78.88 43.46 2.61
CA LYS A 386 -80.20 43.58 1.98
C LYS A 386 -80.80 44.96 2.22
N ALA A 387 -80.79 45.44 3.46
CA ALA A 387 -81.30 46.77 3.81
C ALA A 387 -80.54 47.88 3.09
N LYS A 388 -79.21 47.78 2.98
CA LYS A 388 -78.37 48.74 2.27
C LYS A 388 -78.64 48.73 0.76
N LYS A 389 -78.91 47.56 0.17
CA LYS A 389 -79.32 47.44 -1.25
C LYS A 389 -80.69 48.06 -1.51
N VAL A 390 -81.67 47.86 -0.64
CA VAL A 390 -83.01 48.47 -0.76
C VAL A 390 -82.89 49.99 -0.67
N LYS A 391 -82.19 50.52 0.34
CA LYS A 391 -81.96 51.97 0.47
C LYS A 391 -81.25 52.56 -0.75
N LYS A 392 -80.26 51.85 -1.31
CA LYS A 392 -79.57 52.30 -2.53
C LYS A 392 -80.52 52.38 -3.73
N ALA A 393 -81.37 51.36 -3.92
CA ALA A 393 -82.36 51.34 -5.00
C ALA A 393 -83.45 52.42 -4.82
N GLU A 394 -83.84 52.72 -3.59
CA GLU A 394 -84.76 53.84 -3.29
C GLU A 394 -84.10 55.20 -3.57
N THR A 395 -82.82 55.38 -3.23
CA THR A 395 -82.08 56.61 -3.56
C THR A 395 -81.84 56.78 -5.06
N GLU A 396 -81.59 55.70 -5.81
CA GLU A 396 -81.46 55.74 -7.28
C GLU A 396 -82.81 56.10 -7.94
N LYS A 397 -83.93 55.56 -7.45
CA LYS A 397 -85.28 55.91 -7.93
C LYS A 397 -85.71 57.35 -7.59
N LEU A 398 -85.24 57.92 -6.48
CA LEU A 398 -85.46 59.32 -6.13
C LEU A 398 -84.59 60.28 -6.98
N LEU A 399 -83.45 59.81 -7.49
CA LEU A 399 -82.55 60.58 -8.37
C LEU A 399 -82.96 60.51 -9.85
N GLU A 400 -83.65 59.45 -10.28
CA GLU A 400 -84.22 59.31 -11.64
C GLU A 400 -85.66 59.86 -11.76
N GLY A 401 -86.21 60.41 -10.66
CA GLY A 401 -87.57 60.96 -10.57
C GLY A 401 -87.65 62.48 -10.35
N ILE A 402 -86.56 63.21 -10.60
CA ILE A 402 -86.47 64.67 -10.78
C ILE A 402 -85.96 64.91 -12.19
#